data_AF-A0A1R2CAA8-F1
#
_entry.id   AF-A0A1R2CAA8-F1
#
_cell.length_a   1.000
_cell.length_b   1.000
_cell.length_c   1.000
_cell.angle_alpha   90.00
_cell.angle_beta   90.00
_cell.angle_gamma   90.00
#
_symmetry.space_group_name_H-M   'P 1'
#
loop_
_entity.id
_entity.type
_entity.pdbx_description
1 polymer ?
#
loop_
_entity_poly.entity_id
_entity_poly.type
_entity_poly.pdbx_seq_one_letter_code
_entity_poly.pdbx_strand_id
1 'polypeptide(L)'
;MSSSKLKKFYLSDSYNETTDFTKGFKELFSKSFIANCHLDDASITKEELDTLQELDNHEVLENMRDLIESLLSFKTNCKSDGAGEIALRCEQLEKLLQKQESEVRGHIRNEHQLKLHVDALQQKLLDLEAKYHEAQANIKEMESRGCESMQTKLKKLESRFQSELSRIAARYRANPDSPQTNEKYQKLEEMYEQKEKSYIKLQQDFNKIKNLLEETTKQCKALKKEIEKYGIGAISNDALTKRKEESVERHFTKSHITSKSSTQNRSKRHFRQRSDDMTRQYRFVEPTPPQHVRSSSVVKSANFQSHLF
;
A
#
# COMPACT_ATOMS: atom_id res chain seq x y z
N MET A 1 -86.07 -10.47 79.77
CA MET A 1 -85.52 -11.50 78.85
C MET A 1 -85.23 -10.85 77.49
N SER A 2 -84.13 -11.29 76.85
CA SER A 2 -83.82 -11.17 75.40
C SER A 2 -83.44 -9.81 74.79
N SER A 3 -82.20 -9.38 75.01
CA SER A 3 -81.47 -8.47 74.08
C SER A 3 -80.05 -8.98 73.74
N SER A 4 -79.57 -10.02 74.42
CA SER A 4 -78.22 -10.59 74.25
C SER A 4 -78.11 -11.70 73.19
N LYS A 5 -79.21 -12.12 72.55
CA LYS A 5 -79.19 -13.18 71.52
C LYS A 5 -79.11 -12.67 70.07
N LEU A 6 -79.46 -11.41 69.78
CA LEU A 6 -79.47 -10.89 68.41
C LEU A 6 -78.12 -10.35 67.92
N LYS A 7 -77.22 -9.94 68.81
CA LYS A 7 -75.89 -9.42 68.44
C LYS A 7 -74.85 -10.49 68.06
N LYS A 8 -75.15 -11.77 68.29
CA LYS A 8 -74.24 -12.89 67.98
C LYS A 8 -74.33 -13.41 66.55
N PHE A 9 -75.42 -13.15 65.82
CA PHE A 9 -75.62 -13.70 64.47
C PHE A 9 -74.96 -12.86 63.37
N TYR A 10 -75.00 -11.51 63.44
CA TYR A 10 -74.41 -10.67 62.38
C TYR A 10 -72.89 -10.51 62.41
N LEU A 11 -72.23 -10.85 63.54
CA LEU A 11 -70.76 -10.86 63.63
C LEU A 11 -70.17 -12.22 63.22
N SER A 12 -70.98 -13.29 63.21
CA SER A 12 -70.55 -14.65 62.86
C SER A 12 -70.26 -14.78 61.36
N ASP A 13 -71.16 -14.28 60.52
CA ASP A 13 -71.08 -14.52 59.08
C ASP A 13 -69.98 -13.68 58.42
N SER A 14 -69.75 -12.45 58.91
CA SER A 14 -68.64 -11.59 58.47
C SER A 14 -67.24 -12.10 58.87
N TYR A 15 -67.13 -12.81 60.00
CA TYR A 15 -65.87 -13.44 60.44
C TYR A 15 -65.57 -14.74 59.69
N ASN A 16 -66.60 -15.48 59.29
CA ASN A 16 -66.44 -16.70 58.49
C ASN A 16 -66.01 -16.39 57.04
N GLU A 17 -66.52 -15.31 56.42
CA GLU A 17 -66.08 -14.92 55.06
C GLU A 17 -64.62 -14.42 55.01
N THR A 18 -64.18 -13.70 56.05
CA THR A 18 -62.79 -13.19 56.13
C THR A 18 -61.77 -14.30 56.43
N THR A 19 -62.18 -15.33 57.17
CA THR A 19 -61.34 -16.51 57.42
C THR A 19 -61.24 -17.44 56.21
N ASP A 20 -62.30 -17.59 55.41
CA ASP A 20 -62.23 -18.34 54.14
C ASP A 20 -61.39 -17.61 53.08
N PHE A 21 -61.52 -16.28 53.00
CA PHE A 21 -60.70 -15.47 52.09
C PHE A 21 -59.20 -15.58 52.40
N THR A 22 -58.83 -15.41 53.68
CA THR A 22 -57.42 -15.49 54.10
C THR A 22 -56.82 -16.88 53.90
N LYS A 23 -57.60 -17.93 54.13
CA LYS A 23 -57.20 -19.31 53.84
C LYS A 23 -56.96 -19.54 52.34
N GLY A 24 -57.87 -19.06 51.49
CA GLY A 24 -57.70 -19.11 50.03
C GLY A 24 -56.47 -18.33 49.55
N PHE A 25 -56.17 -17.20 50.20
CA PHE A 25 -55.01 -16.37 49.88
C PHE A 25 -53.68 -17.05 50.23
N LYS A 26 -53.62 -17.69 51.40
CA LYS A 26 -52.45 -18.48 51.83
C LYS A 26 -52.21 -19.68 50.92
N GLU A 27 -53.28 -20.37 50.52
CA GLU A 27 -53.18 -21.47 49.55
C GLU A 27 -52.66 -20.99 48.18
N LEU A 28 -53.12 -19.83 47.71
CA LEU A 28 -52.63 -19.23 46.47
C LEU A 28 -51.14 -18.88 46.57
N PHE A 29 -50.70 -18.30 47.69
CA PHE A 29 -49.30 -17.98 47.94
C PHE A 29 -48.43 -19.24 47.93
N SER A 30 -48.81 -20.28 48.67
CA SER A 30 -48.05 -21.54 48.71
C SER A 30 -47.97 -22.21 47.33
N LYS A 31 -49.08 -22.25 46.57
CA LYS A 31 -49.07 -22.79 45.20
C LYS A 31 -48.17 -21.98 44.28
N SER A 32 -48.19 -20.65 44.40
CA SER A 32 -47.37 -19.76 43.57
C SER A 32 -45.89 -19.89 43.91
N PHE A 33 -45.54 -20.03 45.20
CA PHE A 33 -44.17 -20.28 45.64
C PHE A 33 -43.64 -21.61 45.11
N ILE A 34 -44.40 -22.71 45.27
CA ILE A 34 -44.03 -24.03 44.76
C ILE A 34 -43.85 -24.00 43.23
N ALA A 35 -44.80 -23.37 42.52
CA ALA A 35 -44.70 -23.22 41.08
C ALA A 35 -43.48 -22.40 40.65
N ASN A 36 -43.12 -21.35 41.41
CA ASN A 36 -41.93 -20.55 41.14
C ASN A 36 -40.64 -21.36 41.36
N CYS A 37 -40.53 -22.13 42.44
CA CYS A 37 -39.39 -23.03 42.65
C CYS A 37 -39.21 -24.01 41.48
N HIS A 38 -40.30 -24.55 40.95
CA HIS A 38 -40.25 -25.43 39.77
C HIS A 38 -39.83 -24.73 38.49
N LEU A 39 -40.14 -23.43 38.32
CA LEU A 39 -39.66 -22.64 37.17
C LEU A 39 -38.15 -22.40 37.25
N ASP A 40 -37.58 -22.38 38.46
CA ASP A 40 -36.15 -22.25 38.72
C ASP A 40 -35.41 -23.60 38.76
N ASP A 41 -36.05 -24.68 38.30
CA ASP A 41 -35.56 -26.07 38.37
C ASP A 41 -35.17 -26.51 39.80
N ALA A 42 -35.70 -25.84 40.82
CA ALA A 42 -35.46 -26.13 42.23
C ALA A 42 -36.54 -27.08 42.78
N SER A 43 -36.12 -28.02 43.63
CA SER A 43 -37.03 -28.88 44.39
C SER A 43 -37.37 -28.22 45.71
N ILE A 44 -38.65 -28.12 46.06
CA ILE A 44 -39.05 -27.60 47.37
C ILE A 44 -38.60 -28.57 48.47
N THR A 45 -37.91 -28.03 49.47
CA THR A 45 -37.47 -28.79 50.63
C THR A 45 -38.61 -28.94 51.64
N LYS A 46 -38.50 -29.94 52.52
CA LYS A 46 -39.50 -30.15 53.58
C LYS A 46 -39.55 -28.97 54.55
N GLU A 47 -38.40 -28.39 54.85
CA GLU A 47 -38.25 -27.23 55.74
C GLU A 47 -38.97 -25.99 55.18
N GLU A 48 -38.89 -25.74 53.87
CA GLU A 48 -39.63 -24.66 53.21
C GLU A 48 -41.14 -24.90 53.19
N LEU A 49 -41.57 -26.15 52.99
CA LEU A 49 -42.99 -26.52 53.02
C LEU A 49 -43.60 -26.34 54.41
N ASP A 50 -42.85 -26.71 55.46
CA ASP A 50 -43.26 -26.54 56.85
C ASP A 50 -43.34 -25.03 57.19
N THR A 51 -42.34 -24.24 56.75
CA THR A 51 -42.33 -22.78 56.92
C THR A 51 -43.54 -22.10 56.26
N LEU A 52 -43.94 -22.53 55.06
CA LEU A 52 -45.13 -22.02 54.37
C LEU A 52 -46.43 -22.28 55.15
N GLN A 53 -46.50 -23.35 55.94
CA GLN A 53 -47.67 -23.65 56.78
C GLN A 53 -47.69 -22.78 58.04
N GLU A 54 -46.53 -22.37 58.55
CA GLU A 54 -46.39 -21.56 59.77
C GLU A 54 -46.62 -20.06 59.55
N LEU A 55 -46.42 -19.55 58.33
CA LEU A 55 -46.61 -18.13 58.00
C LEU A 55 -47.97 -17.59 58.44
N ASP A 56 -47.99 -16.44 59.09
CA ASP A 56 -49.25 -15.80 59.44
C ASP A 56 -49.89 -15.09 58.22
N ASN A 57 -51.17 -14.74 58.33
CA ASN A 57 -51.89 -14.13 57.22
C ASN A 57 -51.36 -12.72 56.86
N HIS A 58 -50.72 -12.02 57.80
CA HIS A 58 -50.19 -10.69 57.57
C HIS A 58 -48.87 -10.76 56.79
N GLU A 59 -47.99 -11.68 57.17
CA GLU A 59 -46.74 -11.98 56.47
C GLU A 59 -47.00 -12.42 55.02
N VAL A 60 -48.00 -13.26 54.79
CA VAL A 60 -48.39 -13.66 53.42
C VAL A 60 -48.83 -12.45 52.59
N LEU A 61 -49.57 -11.51 53.19
CA LEU A 61 -50.03 -10.30 52.50
C LEU A 61 -48.89 -9.33 52.20
N GLU A 62 -47.97 -9.11 53.15
CA GLU A 62 -46.76 -8.29 52.94
C GLU A 62 -45.87 -8.90 51.85
N ASN A 63 -45.59 -10.21 51.91
CA ASN A 63 -44.80 -10.89 50.87
C ASN A 63 -45.43 -10.79 49.48
N MET A 64 -46.76 -10.92 49.38
CA MET A 64 -47.48 -10.75 48.12
C MET A 64 -47.44 -9.30 47.63
N ARG A 65 -47.56 -8.34 48.54
CA ARG A 65 -47.45 -6.92 48.20
C ARG A 65 -46.05 -6.60 47.67
N ASP A 66 -45.00 -7.04 48.34
CA ASP A 66 -43.62 -6.85 47.91
C ASP A 66 -43.35 -7.49 46.55
N LEU A 67 -43.90 -8.69 46.31
CA LEU A 67 -43.84 -9.34 45.00
C LEU A 67 -44.52 -8.52 43.91
N ILE A 68 -45.73 -8.00 44.17
CA ILE A 68 -46.47 -7.17 43.22
C ILE A 68 -45.71 -5.87 42.93
N GLU A 69 -45.19 -5.20 43.96
CA GLU A 69 -44.38 -3.99 43.82
C GLU A 69 -43.10 -4.26 42.99
N SER A 70 -42.42 -5.38 43.26
CA SER A 70 -41.25 -5.82 42.50
C SER A 70 -41.57 -6.11 41.02
N LEU A 71 -42.66 -6.83 40.75
CA LEU A 71 -43.12 -7.13 39.39
C LEU A 71 -43.51 -5.86 38.60
N LEU A 72 -44.15 -4.89 39.27
CA LEU A 72 -44.49 -3.61 38.67
C LEU A 72 -43.24 -2.75 38.37
N SER A 73 -42.26 -2.78 39.28
CA SER A 73 -40.95 -2.14 39.06
C SER A 73 -40.21 -2.76 37.88
N PHE A 74 -40.13 -4.10 37.83
CA PHE A 74 -39.55 -4.85 36.71
C PHE A 74 -40.22 -4.51 35.38
N LYS A 75 -41.56 -4.50 35.33
CA LYS A 75 -42.32 -4.14 34.13
C LYS A 75 -42.03 -2.71 33.66
N THR A 76 -41.86 -1.78 34.60
CA THR A 76 -41.52 -0.39 34.30
C THR A 76 -40.13 -0.31 33.70
N ASN A 77 -39.15 -0.97 34.32
CA ASN A 77 -37.76 -1.01 33.88
C ASN A 77 -37.62 -1.67 32.49
N CYS A 78 -38.28 -2.81 32.24
CA CYS A 78 -38.24 -3.47 30.94
C CYS A 78 -38.88 -2.64 29.82
N LYS A 79 -39.94 -1.87 30.13
CA LYS A 79 -40.57 -0.98 29.14
C LYS A 79 -39.70 0.23 28.80
N SER A 80 -38.96 0.77 29.76
CA SER A 80 -38.05 1.90 29.52
C SER A 80 -36.75 1.48 28.84
N ASP A 81 -36.25 0.28 29.13
CA ASP A 81 -34.91 -0.15 28.72
C ASP A 81 -34.90 -0.84 27.35
N GLY A 82 -35.84 -1.75 27.10
CA GLY A 82 -35.83 -2.56 25.87
C GLY A 82 -36.10 -1.76 24.58
N ALA A 83 -37.02 -0.79 24.62
CA ALA A 83 -37.31 0.04 23.44
C ALA A 83 -36.18 1.04 23.14
N GLY A 84 -35.53 1.57 24.19
CA GLY A 84 -34.41 2.49 24.08
C GLY A 84 -33.13 1.82 23.59
N GLU A 85 -32.78 0.66 24.16
CA GLU A 85 -31.57 -0.09 23.79
C GLU A 85 -31.64 -0.60 22.35
N ILE A 86 -32.81 -1.12 21.93
CA ILE A 86 -33.02 -1.54 20.53
C ILE A 86 -32.88 -0.34 19.59
N ALA A 87 -33.48 0.81 19.91
CA ALA A 87 -33.35 2.00 19.08
C ALA A 87 -31.90 2.48 18.96
N LEU A 88 -31.14 2.49 20.06
CA LEU A 88 -29.72 2.83 20.08
C LEU A 88 -28.90 1.85 19.23
N ARG A 89 -29.17 0.55 19.33
CA ARG A 89 -28.49 -0.49 18.55
C ARG A 89 -28.81 -0.36 17.06
N CYS A 90 -30.06 -0.07 16.70
CA CYS A 90 -30.46 0.23 15.33
C CYS A 90 -29.71 1.47 14.79
N GLU A 91 -29.61 2.54 15.57
CA GLU A 91 -28.86 3.74 15.18
C GLU A 91 -27.36 3.46 14.97
N GLN A 92 -26.75 2.64 15.83
CA GLN A 92 -25.35 2.23 15.68
C GLN A 92 -25.13 1.40 14.42
N LEU A 93 -26.03 0.45 14.13
CA LEU A 93 -25.97 -0.36 12.91
C LEU A 93 -26.16 0.50 11.65
N GLU A 94 -27.06 1.47 11.68
CA GLU A 94 -27.28 2.43 10.59
C GLU A 94 -26.01 3.24 10.31
N LYS A 95 -25.35 3.75 11.35
CA LYS A 95 -24.07 4.48 11.21
C LYS A 95 -22.96 3.60 10.63
N LEU A 96 -22.89 2.34 11.04
CA LEU A 96 -21.92 1.39 10.52
C LEU A 96 -22.19 1.06 9.05
N LEU A 97 -23.46 0.89 8.68
CA LEU A 97 -23.90 0.68 7.30
C LEU A 97 -23.50 1.87 6.42
N GLN A 98 -23.85 3.09 6.82
CA GLN A 98 -23.49 4.31 6.08
C GLN A 98 -21.98 4.46 5.91
N LYS A 99 -21.20 4.12 6.95
CA LYS A 99 -19.73 4.10 6.87
C LYS A 99 -19.25 3.10 5.82
N GLN A 100 -19.73 1.86 5.86
CA GLN A 100 -19.37 0.82 4.89
C GLN A 100 -19.76 1.21 3.46
N GLU A 101 -20.95 1.77 3.26
CA GLU A 101 -21.38 2.29 1.95
C GLU A 101 -20.45 3.39 1.43
N SER A 102 -20.02 4.30 2.31
CA SER A 102 -19.07 5.37 1.96
C SER A 102 -17.70 4.82 1.56
N GLU A 103 -17.22 3.78 2.25
CA GLU A 103 -15.96 3.08 1.95
C GLU A 103 -16.05 2.36 0.60
N VAL A 104 -17.14 1.64 0.33
CA VAL A 104 -17.38 0.98 -0.97
C VAL A 104 -17.39 1.99 -2.12
N ARG A 105 -18.07 3.14 -1.96
CA ARG A 105 -18.04 4.23 -2.95
C ARG A 105 -16.63 4.81 -3.11
N GLY A 106 -15.82 4.84 -2.05
CA GLY A 106 -14.41 5.20 -2.10
C GLY A 106 -13.60 4.19 -2.94
N HIS A 107 -13.76 2.90 -2.67
CA HIS A 107 -13.08 1.83 -3.40
C HIS A 107 -13.41 1.83 -4.90
N ILE A 108 -14.68 2.00 -5.27
CA ILE A 108 -15.11 2.09 -6.68
C ILE A 108 -14.42 3.25 -7.41
N ARG A 109 -14.31 4.42 -6.76
CA ARG A 109 -13.62 5.58 -7.34
C ARG A 109 -12.13 5.31 -7.54
N ASN A 110 -11.48 4.75 -6.54
CA ASN A 110 -10.05 4.42 -6.60
C ASN A 110 -9.77 3.35 -7.67
N GLU A 111 -10.63 2.33 -7.77
CA GLU A 111 -10.53 1.29 -8.81
C GLU A 111 -10.66 1.89 -10.22
N HIS A 112 -11.65 2.77 -10.43
CA HIS A 112 -11.82 3.46 -11.70
C HIS A 112 -10.60 4.32 -12.07
N GLN A 113 -10.04 5.07 -11.11
CA GLN A 113 -8.84 5.86 -11.32
C GLN A 113 -7.63 4.99 -11.67
N LEU A 114 -7.44 3.86 -10.96
CA LEU A 114 -6.38 2.90 -11.25
C LEU A 114 -6.53 2.32 -12.65
N LYS A 115 -7.75 1.99 -13.07
CA LYS A 115 -8.04 1.50 -14.43
C LYS A 115 -7.59 2.51 -15.49
N LEU A 116 -7.95 3.78 -15.34
CA LEU A 116 -7.52 4.84 -16.27
C LEU A 116 -5.98 4.96 -16.33
N HIS A 117 -5.29 4.84 -15.19
CA HIS A 117 -3.83 4.85 -15.18
C HIS A 117 -3.21 3.65 -15.89
N VAL A 118 -3.79 2.46 -15.69
CA VAL A 118 -3.34 1.24 -16.40
C VAL A 118 -3.53 1.39 -17.90
N ASP A 119 -4.71 1.84 -18.35
CA ASP A 119 -5.00 2.04 -19.77
C ASP A 119 -4.03 3.06 -20.41
N ALA A 120 -3.74 4.17 -19.70
CA ALA A 120 -2.77 5.18 -20.16
C ALA A 120 -1.33 4.65 -20.23
N LEU A 121 -0.91 3.81 -19.28
CA LEU A 121 0.41 3.19 -19.29
C LEU A 121 0.54 2.13 -20.39
N GLN A 122 -0.51 1.36 -20.63
CA GLN A 122 -0.56 0.40 -21.74
C GLN A 122 -0.42 1.09 -23.08
N GLN A 123 -1.12 2.22 -23.31
CA GLN A 123 -0.97 2.98 -24.54
C GLN A 123 0.46 3.50 -24.74
N LYS A 124 1.07 4.07 -23.69
CA LYS A 124 2.47 4.53 -23.75
C LYS A 124 3.46 3.41 -24.05
N LEU A 125 3.20 2.21 -23.53
CA LEU A 125 4.02 1.04 -23.79
C LEU A 125 3.95 0.64 -25.26
N LEU A 126 2.73 0.58 -25.84
CA LEU A 126 2.54 0.33 -27.26
C LEU A 126 3.25 1.38 -28.14
N ASP A 127 3.15 2.66 -27.79
CA ASP A 127 3.84 3.74 -28.52
C ASP A 127 5.37 3.59 -28.46
N LEU A 128 5.92 3.16 -27.33
CA LEU A 128 7.35 2.92 -27.16
C LEU A 128 7.82 1.68 -27.93
N GLU A 129 7.03 0.61 -27.94
CA GLU A 129 7.30 -0.60 -28.73
C GLU A 129 7.32 -0.28 -30.23
N ALA A 130 6.37 0.52 -30.71
CA ALA A 130 6.36 0.98 -32.10
C ALA A 130 7.63 1.78 -32.46
N LYS A 131 8.01 2.74 -31.60
CA LYS A 131 9.25 3.52 -31.78
C LYS A 131 10.51 2.67 -31.73
N TYR A 132 10.54 1.67 -30.86
CA TYR A 132 11.65 0.73 -30.77
C TYR A 132 11.81 -0.06 -32.08
N HIS A 133 10.71 -0.59 -32.63
CA HIS A 133 10.73 -1.30 -33.89
C HIS A 133 11.14 -0.41 -35.07
N GLU A 134 10.67 0.83 -35.11
CA GLU A 134 11.09 1.82 -36.12
C GLU A 134 12.59 2.10 -36.03
N ALA A 135 13.10 2.38 -34.82
CA ALA A 135 14.54 2.61 -34.61
C ALA A 135 15.38 1.38 -34.99
N GLN A 136 14.90 0.17 -34.66
CA GLN A 136 15.57 -1.07 -35.02
C GLN A 136 15.61 -1.30 -36.54
N ALA A 137 14.52 -0.98 -37.25
CA ALA A 137 14.47 -1.04 -38.71
C ALA A 137 15.46 -0.04 -39.34
N ASN A 138 15.49 1.20 -38.83
CA ASN A 138 16.42 2.24 -39.29
C ASN A 138 17.89 1.85 -39.06
N ILE A 139 18.21 1.24 -37.92
CA ILE A 139 19.57 0.73 -37.64
C ILE A 139 19.96 -0.32 -38.68
N LYS A 140 19.10 -1.33 -38.91
CA LYS A 140 19.37 -2.38 -39.90
C LYS A 140 19.55 -1.82 -41.31
N GLU A 141 18.72 -0.84 -41.69
CA GLU A 141 18.85 -0.16 -42.97
C GLU A 141 20.21 0.57 -43.08
N MET A 142 20.59 1.34 -42.05
CA MET A 142 21.86 2.04 -42.02
C MET A 142 23.07 1.10 -42.04
N GLU A 143 22.99 -0.02 -41.33
CA GLU A 143 24.02 -1.07 -41.35
C GLU A 143 24.16 -1.68 -42.75
N SER A 144 23.05 -2.04 -43.40
CA SER A 144 23.08 -2.60 -44.76
C SER A 144 23.69 -1.62 -45.77
N ARG A 145 23.20 -0.37 -45.81
CA ARG A 145 23.72 0.68 -46.70
C ARG A 145 25.17 1.02 -46.42
N GLY A 146 25.55 1.08 -45.14
CA GLY A 146 26.92 1.35 -44.70
C GLY A 146 27.90 0.26 -45.13
N CYS A 147 27.57 -1.00 -44.86
CA CYS A 147 28.36 -2.16 -45.26
C CYS A 147 28.51 -2.27 -46.77
N GLU A 148 27.41 -2.17 -47.53
CA GLU A 148 27.44 -2.23 -49.00
C GLU A 148 28.30 -1.11 -49.61
N SER A 149 28.13 0.13 -49.11
CA SER A 149 28.88 1.30 -49.56
C SER A 149 30.38 1.15 -49.26
N MET A 150 30.74 0.74 -48.04
CA MET A 150 32.14 0.54 -47.65
C MET A 150 32.77 -0.61 -48.42
N GLN A 151 32.09 -1.75 -48.56
CA GLN A 151 32.61 -2.91 -49.27
C GLN A 151 32.83 -2.60 -50.76
N THR A 152 31.92 -1.85 -51.38
CA THR A 152 32.09 -1.38 -52.77
C THR A 152 33.29 -0.43 -52.90
N LYS A 153 33.45 0.51 -51.96
CA LYS A 153 34.60 1.44 -51.95
C LYS A 153 35.93 0.71 -51.74
N LEU A 154 35.97 -0.25 -50.82
CA LEU A 154 37.15 -1.08 -50.56
C LEU A 154 37.53 -1.90 -51.79
N LYS A 155 36.57 -2.57 -52.43
CA LYS A 155 36.82 -3.35 -53.65
C LYS A 155 37.35 -2.47 -54.80
N LYS A 156 36.81 -1.26 -54.96
CA LYS A 156 37.32 -0.29 -55.94
C LYS A 156 38.75 0.16 -55.62
N LEU A 157 39.04 0.39 -54.34
CA LEU A 157 40.38 0.80 -53.89
C LEU A 157 41.39 -0.34 -54.09
N GLU A 158 41.03 -1.57 -53.73
CA GLU A 158 41.83 -2.78 -53.93
C GLU A 158 42.17 -3.00 -55.40
N SER A 159 41.18 -2.89 -56.30
CA SER A 159 41.40 -2.97 -57.74
C SER A 159 42.38 -1.91 -58.26
N ARG A 160 42.29 -0.67 -57.76
CA ARG A 160 43.25 0.39 -58.10
C ARG A 160 44.66 0.06 -57.62
N PHE A 161 44.80 -0.39 -56.37
CA PHE A 161 46.10 -0.80 -55.83
C PHE A 161 46.72 -1.94 -56.63
N GLN A 162 45.95 -2.99 -56.96
CA GLN A 162 46.43 -4.10 -57.76
C GLN A 162 46.86 -3.66 -59.17
N SER A 163 46.11 -2.74 -59.79
CA SER A 163 46.47 -2.19 -61.10
C SER A 163 47.77 -1.37 -61.06
N GLU A 164 48.00 -0.60 -60.00
CA GLU A 164 49.23 0.18 -59.81
C GLU A 164 50.43 -0.72 -59.50
N LEU A 165 50.27 -1.72 -58.64
CA LEU A 165 51.30 -2.72 -58.39
C LEU A 165 51.71 -3.44 -59.68
N SER A 166 50.74 -3.83 -60.50
CA SER A 166 51.01 -4.45 -61.81
C SER A 166 51.76 -3.51 -62.74
N ARG A 167 51.39 -2.21 -62.77
CA ARG A 167 52.05 -1.18 -63.57
C ARG A 167 53.49 -0.93 -63.11
N ILE A 168 53.73 -0.86 -61.80
CA ILE A 168 55.06 -0.69 -61.21
C ILE A 168 55.92 -1.93 -61.50
N ALA A 169 55.39 -3.13 -61.29
CA ALA A 169 56.10 -4.38 -61.58
C ALA A 169 56.49 -4.50 -63.06
N ALA A 170 55.59 -4.12 -63.97
CA ALA A 170 55.89 -4.08 -65.40
C ALA A 170 57.00 -3.09 -65.75
N ARG A 171 56.98 -1.88 -65.17
CA ARG A 171 58.04 -0.88 -65.36
C ARG A 171 59.39 -1.35 -64.84
N TYR A 172 59.41 -1.98 -63.66
CA TYR A 172 60.63 -2.54 -63.08
C TYR A 172 61.23 -3.64 -63.95
N ARG A 173 60.40 -4.57 -64.45
CA ARG A 173 60.85 -5.61 -65.40
C ARG A 173 61.41 -5.04 -66.70
N ALA A 174 60.88 -3.90 -67.17
CA ALA A 174 61.30 -3.28 -68.42
C ALA A 174 62.62 -2.49 -68.31
N ASN A 175 63.02 -2.06 -67.12
CA ASN A 175 64.25 -1.30 -66.90
C ASN A 175 64.79 -1.52 -65.46
N PRO A 176 65.44 -2.65 -65.18
CA PRO A 176 65.92 -2.99 -63.84
C PRO A 176 67.09 -2.11 -63.36
N ASP A 177 67.96 -1.63 -64.27
CA ASP A 177 69.21 -0.92 -63.94
C ASP A 177 69.18 0.59 -64.25
N SER A 178 67.99 1.20 -64.31
CA SER A 178 67.90 2.65 -64.56
C SER A 178 68.40 3.45 -63.32
N PRO A 179 69.32 4.42 -63.47
CA PRO A 179 69.74 5.28 -62.37
C PRO A 179 68.57 6.11 -61.78
N GLN A 180 67.53 6.38 -62.58
CA GLN A 180 66.29 7.04 -62.12
C GLN A 180 65.42 6.15 -61.22
N THR A 181 65.52 4.83 -61.32
CA THR A 181 64.80 3.92 -60.41
C THR A 181 65.37 4.01 -59.00
N ASN A 182 66.70 4.06 -58.87
CA ASN A 182 67.37 4.12 -57.57
C ASN A 182 67.07 5.43 -56.82
N GLU A 183 67.08 6.56 -57.51
CA GLU A 183 66.73 7.87 -56.95
C GLU A 183 65.24 7.95 -56.50
N LYS A 184 64.35 7.28 -57.24
CA LYS A 184 62.93 7.14 -56.85
C LYS A 184 62.75 6.23 -55.63
N TYR A 185 63.52 5.15 -55.51
CA TYR A 185 63.50 4.28 -54.33
C TYR A 185 63.97 5.04 -53.09
N GLN A 186 65.06 5.79 -53.20
CA GLN A 186 65.58 6.62 -52.12
C GLN A 186 64.55 7.66 -51.65
N LYS A 187 63.89 8.35 -52.59
CA LYS A 187 62.80 9.30 -52.26
C LYS A 187 61.58 8.63 -51.63
N LEU A 188 61.29 7.38 -51.99
CA LEU A 188 60.19 6.61 -51.41
C LEU A 188 60.52 6.15 -49.99
N GLU A 189 61.77 5.77 -49.75
CA GLU A 189 62.31 5.42 -48.43
C GLU A 189 62.28 6.62 -47.48
N GLU A 190 62.72 7.80 -47.94
CA GLU A 190 62.60 9.06 -47.20
C GLU A 190 61.13 9.39 -46.84
N MET A 191 60.20 9.20 -47.79
CA MET A 191 58.78 9.42 -47.55
C MET A 191 58.23 8.41 -46.53
N TYR A 192 58.66 7.15 -46.59
CA TYR A 192 58.26 6.11 -45.65
C TYR A 192 58.74 6.44 -44.24
N GLU A 193 60.02 6.79 -44.07
CA GLU A 193 60.56 7.23 -42.79
C GLU A 193 59.81 8.44 -42.22
N GLN A 194 59.46 9.43 -43.06
CA GLN A 194 58.72 10.61 -42.63
C GLN A 194 57.30 10.24 -42.15
N LYS A 195 56.65 9.30 -42.84
CA LYS A 195 55.33 8.79 -42.45
C LYS A 195 55.40 7.96 -41.18
N GLU A 196 56.44 7.16 -41.00
CA GLU A 196 56.68 6.39 -39.78
C GLU A 196 56.91 7.31 -38.57
N LYS A 197 57.76 8.34 -38.71
CA LYS A 197 57.95 9.38 -37.68
C LYS A 197 56.63 10.07 -37.32
N SER A 198 55.81 10.37 -38.32
CA SER A 198 54.48 10.98 -38.11
C SER A 198 53.52 10.03 -37.39
N TYR A 199 53.54 8.74 -37.73
CA TYR A 199 52.72 7.71 -37.09
C TYR A 199 53.12 7.51 -35.63
N ILE A 200 54.43 7.42 -35.34
CA ILE A 200 54.95 7.33 -33.97
C ILE A 200 54.48 8.54 -33.14
N LYS A 201 54.56 9.75 -33.69
CA LYS A 201 54.08 10.97 -33.02
C LYS A 201 52.58 10.91 -32.75
N LEU A 202 51.79 10.49 -33.73
CA LEU A 202 50.34 10.34 -33.57
C LEU A 202 49.99 9.29 -32.51
N GLN A 203 50.73 8.19 -32.45
CA GLN A 203 50.56 7.15 -31.44
C GLN A 203 50.91 7.65 -30.03
N GLN A 204 51.97 8.46 -29.91
CA GLN A 204 52.30 9.13 -28.65
C GLN A 204 51.20 10.10 -28.21
N ASP A 205 50.67 10.92 -29.12
CA ASP A 205 49.58 11.86 -28.82
C ASP A 205 48.27 11.14 -28.46
N PHE A 206 47.96 10.02 -29.13
CA PHE A 206 46.84 9.16 -28.76
C PHE A 206 46.99 8.62 -27.33
N ASN A 207 48.18 8.15 -26.96
CA ASN A 207 48.45 7.66 -25.60
C ASN A 207 48.32 8.79 -24.56
N LYS A 208 48.78 10.01 -24.87
CA LYS A 208 48.57 11.17 -23.99
C LYS A 208 47.09 11.47 -23.78
N ILE A 209 46.30 11.51 -24.86
CA ILE A 209 44.86 11.76 -24.78
C ILE A 209 44.15 10.65 -23.99
N LYS A 210 44.52 9.38 -24.21
CA LYS A 210 43.99 8.24 -23.47
C LYS A 210 44.26 8.37 -21.96
N ASN A 211 45.47 8.75 -21.58
CA ASN A 211 45.83 8.96 -20.17
C ASN A 211 45.05 10.13 -19.57
N LEU A 212 44.95 11.27 -20.27
CA LEU A 212 44.14 12.42 -19.84
C LEU A 212 42.66 12.07 -19.68
N LEU A 213 42.11 11.24 -20.57
CA LEU A 213 40.73 10.76 -20.47
C LEU A 213 40.53 9.87 -19.24
N GLU A 214 41.49 9.01 -18.93
CA GLU A 214 41.44 8.14 -17.76
C GLU A 214 41.54 8.95 -16.45
N GLU A 215 42.44 9.95 -16.40
CA GLU A 215 42.57 10.89 -15.28
C GLU A 215 41.30 11.71 -15.07
N THR A 216 40.75 12.31 -16.13
CA THR A 216 39.49 13.06 -16.05
C THR A 216 38.34 12.15 -15.63
N THR A 217 38.27 10.92 -16.11
CA THR A 217 37.27 9.94 -15.65
C THR A 217 37.42 9.63 -14.15
N LYS A 218 38.65 9.49 -13.65
CA LYS A 218 38.93 9.30 -12.22
C LYS A 218 38.51 10.53 -11.42
N GLN A 219 38.82 11.74 -11.90
CA GLN A 219 38.40 13.00 -11.27
C GLN A 219 36.87 13.14 -11.24
N CYS A 220 36.17 12.85 -12.35
CA CYS A 220 34.70 12.86 -12.39
C CYS A 220 34.09 11.85 -11.41
N LYS A 221 34.69 10.65 -11.27
CA LYS A 221 34.26 9.67 -10.28
C LYS A 221 34.51 10.13 -8.84
N ALA A 222 35.64 10.78 -8.58
CA ALA A 222 35.97 11.34 -7.27
C ALA A 222 35.02 12.48 -6.89
N LEU A 223 34.82 13.44 -7.80
CA LEU A 223 33.85 14.53 -7.65
C LEU A 223 32.43 13.98 -7.47
N LYS A 224 32.02 12.96 -8.23
CA LYS A 224 30.71 12.32 -8.03
C LYS A 224 30.56 11.74 -6.62
N LYS A 225 31.58 11.03 -6.12
CA LYS A 225 31.58 10.51 -4.74
C LYS A 225 31.60 11.62 -3.70
N GLU A 226 32.29 12.73 -3.96
CA GLU A 226 32.36 13.88 -3.06
C GLU A 226 31.03 14.64 -3.02
N ILE A 227 30.39 14.85 -4.16
CA ILE A 227 29.02 15.38 -4.29
C ILE A 227 27.99 14.47 -3.58
N GLU A 228 28.15 13.15 -3.65
CA GLU A 228 27.35 12.18 -2.87
C GLU A 228 27.58 12.34 -1.36
N LYS A 229 28.83 12.56 -0.90
CA LYS A 229 29.16 12.79 0.52
C LYS A 229 28.58 14.09 1.09
N TYR A 230 28.59 15.18 0.32
CA TYR A 230 28.05 16.46 0.76
C TYR A 230 26.52 16.54 0.66
N GLY A 231 25.84 15.48 0.21
CA GLY A 231 24.39 15.46 0.07
C GLY A 231 23.84 16.42 -1.01
N ILE A 232 24.71 17.14 -1.72
CA ILE A 232 24.34 18.06 -2.81
C ILE A 232 23.90 17.26 -4.05
N GLY A 233 24.41 16.02 -4.22
CA GLY A 233 23.88 15.03 -5.18
C GLY A 233 22.79 14.13 -4.64
N ALA A 234 22.49 14.24 -3.33
CA ALA A 234 21.26 13.75 -2.74
C ALA A 234 20.15 14.83 -2.77
N ILE A 235 20.20 15.75 -3.75
CA ILE A 235 18.99 15.94 -4.55
C ILE A 235 18.77 14.59 -5.21
N SER A 236 18.18 13.67 -4.44
CA SER A 236 17.78 12.34 -4.87
C SER A 236 17.19 12.49 -6.26
N ASN A 237 17.26 11.46 -7.09
CA ASN A 237 16.29 11.42 -8.16
C ASN A 237 14.87 11.63 -7.59
N ASP A 238 14.61 11.38 -6.29
CA ASP A 238 13.43 11.85 -5.52
C ASP A 238 13.27 13.35 -5.31
N ALA A 239 14.30 14.20 -5.32
CA ALA A 239 14.16 15.65 -5.12
C ALA A 239 14.01 16.41 -6.45
N LEU A 240 14.53 15.86 -7.55
CA LEU A 240 14.25 16.32 -8.92
C LEU A 240 12.99 15.67 -9.48
N THR A 241 12.65 14.42 -9.10
CA THR A 241 11.26 13.95 -9.21
C THR A 241 10.37 14.63 -8.21
N LYS A 242 10.76 15.01 -6.98
CA LYS A 242 9.90 15.86 -6.12
C LYS A 242 9.78 17.29 -6.60
N ARG A 243 10.73 17.89 -7.32
CA ARG A 243 10.49 19.22 -7.93
C ARG A 243 9.66 19.12 -9.22
N LYS A 244 9.78 18.01 -9.96
CA LYS A 244 8.84 17.70 -11.05
C LYS A 244 7.47 17.27 -10.52
N GLU A 245 7.41 16.56 -9.42
CA GLU A 245 6.20 16.13 -8.72
C GLU A 245 5.61 17.30 -7.97
N GLU A 246 6.34 18.23 -7.36
CA GLU A 246 5.86 19.50 -6.75
C GLU A 246 5.58 20.60 -7.78
N SER A 247 6.12 20.51 -9.00
CA SER A 247 5.64 21.31 -10.13
C SER A 247 4.38 20.69 -10.72
N VAL A 248 4.31 19.36 -10.77
CA VAL A 248 3.08 18.62 -11.09
C VAL A 248 2.06 18.74 -9.96
N GLU A 249 2.46 18.92 -8.70
CA GLU A 249 1.71 18.95 -7.42
C GLU A 249 1.61 20.37 -6.88
N ARG A 250 2.13 21.38 -7.59
CA ARG A 250 1.56 22.74 -7.61
C ARG A 250 0.57 22.91 -8.76
N HIS A 251 0.67 22.09 -9.81
CA HIS A 251 -0.48 21.81 -10.67
C HIS A 251 -1.50 20.87 -9.98
N PHE A 252 -1.05 19.98 -9.09
CA PHE A 252 -1.84 18.92 -8.43
C PHE A 252 -2.13 19.18 -6.95
N THR A 253 -1.67 20.24 -6.30
CA THR A 253 -2.39 20.84 -5.14
C THR A 253 -3.42 21.86 -5.60
N LYS A 254 -3.51 22.07 -6.93
CA LYS A 254 -4.75 22.42 -7.61
C LYS A 254 -5.57 21.19 -8.05
N SER A 255 -5.07 19.95 -7.91
CA SER A 255 -5.76 18.76 -8.45
C SER A 255 -5.55 17.37 -7.78
N HIS A 256 -5.25 17.27 -6.46
CA HIS A 256 -5.45 16.16 -5.51
C HIS A 256 -4.27 15.78 -4.55
N ILE A 257 -4.62 15.54 -3.27
CA ILE A 257 -3.79 15.03 -2.15
C ILE A 257 -4.03 13.51 -1.96
N THR A 258 -2.98 12.79 -1.55
CA THR A 258 -2.89 11.34 -1.22
C THR A 258 -2.79 10.43 -2.46
N SER A 259 -1.88 9.47 -2.64
CA SER A 259 -1.24 8.51 -1.73
C SER A 259 -0.02 7.92 -2.48
N LYS A 260 1.16 7.80 -1.86
CA LYS A 260 1.72 6.55 -1.30
C LYS A 260 1.31 5.23 -1.98
N SER A 261 2.37 4.46 -2.30
CA SER A 261 2.49 2.99 -2.25
C SER A 261 1.68 2.19 -3.27
N SER A 262 2.18 1.10 -3.83
CA SER A 262 3.47 0.42 -3.77
C SER A 262 3.32 -0.82 -4.65
N THR A 263 4.41 -1.19 -5.33
CA THR A 263 4.88 -2.57 -5.54
C THR A 263 3.91 -3.65 -6.04
N GLN A 264 4.42 -4.34 -7.07
CA GLN A 264 4.39 -5.80 -7.20
C GLN A 264 3.01 -6.43 -7.44
N ASN A 265 2.80 -7.35 -8.36
CA ASN A 265 3.65 -8.23 -9.16
C ASN A 265 2.68 -8.95 -10.12
N ARG A 266 3.18 -9.45 -11.26
CA ARG A 266 3.18 -10.89 -11.63
C ARG A 266 3.07 -11.09 -13.14
N SER A 267 3.97 -11.93 -13.66
CA SER A 267 3.60 -13.26 -14.18
C SER A 267 4.87 -14.10 -14.32
N LYS A 268 5.11 -15.06 -13.41
CA LYS A 268 4.79 -16.50 -13.46
C LYS A 268 5.52 -17.30 -14.55
N ARG A 269 6.38 -18.25 -14.12
CA ARG A 269 6.44 -19.61 -14.66
C ARG A 269 7.13 -20.57 -13.68
N HIS A 270 6.49 -21.74 -13.48
CA HIS A 270 6.94 -23.10 -13.07
C HIS A 270 8.02 -23.23 -11.95
N PHE A 271 7.97 -24.17 -10.99
CA PHE A 271 7.68 -25.61 -11.05
C PHE A 271 7.73 -26.23 -9.62
N ARG A 272 7.02 -27.36 -9.40
CA ARG A 272 7.18 -28.43 -8.37
C ARG A 272 6.87 -28.22 -6.87
N GLN A 273 5.89 -29.04 -6.42
CA GLN A 273 5.89 -29.99 -5.28
C GLN A 273 6.43 -29.54 -3.91
N ARG A 274 5.55 -29.46 -2.90
CA ARG A 274 5.40 -30.46 -1.81
C ARG A 274 4.42 -29.99 -0.73
N SER A 275 3.54 -30.91 -0.34
CA SER A 275 2.96 -31.23 0.97
C SER A 275 2.83 -30.17 2.07
N ASP A 276 1.61 -30.14 2.62
CA ASP A 276 1.24 -30.02 4.03
C ASP A 276 1.79 -28.84 4.85
N ASP A 277 0.92 -27.90 5.21
CA ASP A 277 0.53 -27.75 6.63
C ASP A 277 -0.60 -26.73 6.80
N MET A 278 -1.69 -27.18 7.39
CA MET A 278 -2.84 -26.38 7.82
C MET A 278 -2.64 -26.05 9.30
N THR A 279 -2.16 -24.84 9.61
CA THR A 279 -2.51 -24.08 10.82
C THR A 279 -1.62 -22.85 10.91
N ARG A 280 -2.20 -21.65 10.97
CA ARG A 280 -1.61 -20.55 11.74
C ARG A 280 -2.67 -19.53 12.15
N GLN A 281 -2.77 -19.42 13.48
CA GLN A 281 -3.59 -18.53 14.25
C GLN A 281 -3.35 -17.06 13.89
N TYR A 282 -4.44 -16.31 13.80
CA TYR A 282 -4.43 -14.85 13.85
C TYR A 282 -3.94 -14.39 15.22
N ARG A 283 -2.83 -13.64 15.27
CA ARG A 283 -2.49 -12.79 16.42
C ARG A 283 -2.94 -11.37 16.13
N PHE A 284 -3.84 -10.89 16.98
CA PHE A 284 -4.21 -9.48 17.13
C PHE A 284 -2.97 -8.69 17.57
N VAL A 285 -2.68 -7.58 16.90
CA VAL A 285 -1.66 -6.60 17.31
C VAL A 285 -2.38 -5.31 17.61
N GLU A 286 -2.26 -4.84 18.86
CA GLU A 286 -2.84 -3.57 19.31
C GLU A 286 -2.12 -2.35 18.69
N PRO A 287 -2.85 -1.27 18.40
CA PRO A 287 -2.24 -0.03 17.89
C PRO A 287 -1.68 0.84 19.02
N THR A 288 -0.44 1.28 18.85
CA THR A 288 0.26 2.23 19.73
C THR A 288 -0.24 3.66 19.51
N PRO A 289 -0.39 4.50 20.56
CA PRO A 289 -0.89 5.87 20.43
C PRO A 289 0.15 6.86 19.89
N PRO A 290 -0.28 8.00 19.30
CA PRO A 290 0.63 8.95 18.66
C PRO A 290 1.32 9.88 19.67
N GLN A 291 2.63 10.07 19.50
CA GLN A 291 3.40 11.07 20.22
C GLN A 291 3.27 12.45 19.56
N HIS A 292 2.86 13.44 20.36
CA HIS A 292 2.98 14.86 20.07
C HIS A 292 4.45 15.26 19.92
N VAL A 293 4.80 15.88 18.79
CA VAL A 293 6.06 16.64 18.67
C VAL A 293 5.73 18.11 18.48
N ARG A 294 6.38 18.90 19.34
CA ARG A 294 6.23 20.34 19.55
C ARG A 294 6.72 21.16 18.36
N SER A 295 6.00 22.24 18.13
CA SER A 295 6.39 23.41 17.35
C SER A 295 7.58 24.13 18.00
N SER A 296 8.56 24.57 17.20
CA SER A 296 9.47 25.67 17.57
C SER A 296 9.96 26.46 16.37
N SER A 297 9.61 27.76 16.42
CA SER A 297 10.39 28.97 16.08
C SER A 297 10.98 29.17 14.68
N VAL A 298 10.31 30.06 13.94
CA VAL A 298 10.80 31.36 13.42
C VAL A 298 12.27 31.70 13.71
N VAL A 299 13.10 31.87 12.66
CA VAL A 299 14.11 32.93 12.55
C VAL A 299 14.26 33.40 11.09
N LYS A 300 14.49 34.71 10.97
CA LYS A 300 14.51 35.66 9.86
C LYS A 300 15.58 35.43 8.77
N SER A 301 15.14 35.70 7.54
CA SER A 301 15.79 36.40 6.41
C SER A 301 17.26 36.85 6.51
N ALA A 302 18.04 36.56 5.46
CA ALA A 302 19.06 37.47 4.93
C ALA A 302 19.27 37.24 3.42
N ASN A 303 19.19 38.35 2.67
CA ASN A 303 19.56 38.52 1.27
C ASN A 303 21.02 38.08 1.00
N PHE A 304 21.31 37.54 -0.18
CA PHE A 304 22.56 37.88 -0.85
C PHE A 304 22.36 38.04 -2.36
N GLN A 305 22.81 39.21 -2.82
CA GLN A 305 22.82 39.68 -4.19
C GLN A 305 23.84 38.94 -5.04
N SER A 306 23.48 38.88 -6.32
CA SER A 306 24.32 38.75 -7.50
C SER A 306 25.69 39.43 -7.41
N HIS A 307 26.75 38.73 -7.80
CA HIS A 307 27.82 39.33 -8.59
C HIS A 307 28.27 38.38 -9.69
N LEU A 308 28.07 38.86 -10.92
CA LEU A 308 28.80 38.51 -12.13
C LEU A 308 30.28 38.88 -11.94
N PHE A 309 31.18 37.95 -12.27
CA PHE A 309 32.34 38.14 -13.15
C PHE A 309 32.83 36.77 -13.60
#